data_AF-A0A496RG20-F1
#
_entry.id   AF-A0A496RG20-F1
#
_cell.length_a   1.000
_cell.length_b   1.000
_cell.length_c   1.000
_cell.angle_alpha   90.00
_cell.angle_beta   90.00
_cell.angle_gamma   90.00
#
_symmetry.space_group_name_H-M   'P 1'
#
loop_
_entity.id
_entity.type
_entity.pdbx_description
1 polymer ?
#
loop_
_entity_poly.entity_id
_entity_poly.type
_entity_poly.pdbx_seq_one_letter_code
_entity_poly.pdbx_strand_id
1 'polypeptide(L)'
;MIKTTYNGKKYTRNFAKLILGYLGLEGFVEFKIENAECLSFEDKSFDTIFSVNTLHHFRNPFKVIEELVRIVTFEGKIILSDFTEEGLTIVDRIHQKEGVTK
;
A
#
# COMPACT_ATOMS: atom_id res chain seq x y z
N MET A 1 -6.68 3.53 12.00
CA MET A 1 -7.12 3.96 10.66
C MET A 1 -6.10 3.50 9.63
N ILE A 2 -6.29 2.30 9.07
CA ILE A 2 -5.41 1.76 8.02
C ILE A 2 -5.96 2.27 6.68
N LYS A 3 -5.43 3.37 6.16
CA LYS A 3 -5.78 3.88 4.83
C LYS A 3 -4.81 3.29 3.83
N THR A 4 -5.24 2.25 3.12
CA THR A 4 -4.45 1.63 2.06
C THR A 4 -4.73 2.34 0.74
N THR A 5 -3.72 2.94 0.11
CA THR A 5 -3.73 3.25 -1.32
C THR A 5 -3.52 1.95 -2.10
N TYR A 6 -4.62 1.22 -2.30
CA TYR A 6 -4.58 -0.09 -2.94
C TYR A 6 -4.90 0.03 -4.44
N ASN A 7 -3.92 -0.27 -5.29
CA ASN A 7 -4.09 -0.41 -6.75
C ASN A 7 -4.33 -1.87 -7.18
N GLY A 8 -4.86 -2.72 -6.29
CA GLY A 8 -5.20 -4.09 -6.64
C GLY A 8 -6.68 -4.29 -6.97
N LYS A 9 -6.93 -5.39 -7.69
CA LYS A 9 -8.22 -5.77 -8.28
C LYS A 9 -9.40 -5.59 -7.29
N LYS A 10 -10.55 -5.13 -7.80
CA LYS A 10 -11.83 -4.89 -7.08
C LYS A 10 -12.22 -5.98 -6.06
N TYR A 11 -11.83 -7.23 -6.34
CA TYR A 11 -12.05 -8.40 -5.50
C TYR A 11 -11.42 -8.29 -4.10
N THR A 12 -10.18 -7.82 -3.98
CA THR A 12 -9.47 -7.79 -2.69
C THR A 12 -10.13 -6.84 -1.71
N ARG A 13 -10.59 -5.67 -2.18
CA ARG A 13 -11.31 -4.70 -1.33
C ARG A 13 -12.63 -5.26 -0.80
N ASN A 14 -13.38 -5.97 -1.64
CA ASN A 14 -14.65 -6.57 -1.22
C ASN A 14 -14.42 -7.67 -0.18
N PHE A 15 -13.37 -8.47 -0.35
CA PHE A 15 -12.99 -9.49 0.62
C PHE A 15 -12.52 -8.88 1.96
N ALA A 16 -11.71 -7.81 1.92
CA ALA A 16 -11.30 -7.09 3.12
C ALA A 16 -12.50 -6.51 3.88
N LYS A 17 -13.47 -5.91 3.17
CA LYS A 17 -14.72 -5.44 3.78
C LYS A 17 -15.52 -6.57 4.44
N LEU A 18 -15.58 -7.73 3.80
CA LEU A 18 -16.25 -8.91 4.36
C LEU A 18 -15.59 -9.37 5.66
N ILE A 19 -14.25 -9.47 5.68
CA ILE A 19 -13.49 -9.84 6.89
C ILE A 19 -13.71 -8.81 7.99
N LEU A 20 -13.62 -7.52 7.67
CA LEU A 20 -13.84 -6.46 8.66
C LEU A 20 -15.23 -6.55 9.26
N GLY A 21 -16.25 -6.86 8.46
CA GLY A 21 -17.60 -7.04 8.99
C GLY A 21 -17.87 -8.31 9.74
N TYR A 22 -17.20 -9.39 9.36
CA TYR A 22 -17.17 -10.58 10.19
C TYR A 22 -16.52 -10.32 11.56
N LEU A 23 -15.51 -9.45 11.62
CA LEU A 23 -14.79 -9.10 12.86
C LEU A 23 -15.40 -7.92 13.64
N GLY A 24 -16.42 -7.23 13.10
CA GLY A 24 -17.01 -6.03 13.70
C GLY A 24 -16.06 -4.82 13.75
N LEU A 25 -15.16 -4.69 12.76
CA LEU A 25 -14.11 -3.67 12.72
C LEU A 25 -14.32 -2.61 11.63
N GLU A 26 -15.45 -2.58 10.93
CA GLU A 26 -15.67 -1.69 9.79
C GLU A 26 -15.61 -0.21 10.18
N GLY A 27 -15.97 0.14 11.41
CA GLY A 27 -15.88 1.52 11.92
C GLY A 27 -14.45 2.03 12.13
N PHE A 28 -13.45 1.15 12.12
CA PHE A 28 -12.04 1.51 12.36
C PHE A 28 -11.22 1.66 11.08
N VAL A 29 -11.81 1.35 9.92
CA VAL A 29 -11.12 1.29 8.63
C VAL A 29 -11.87 2.10 7.58
N GLU A 30 -11.14 2.98 6.91
CA GLU A 30 -11.62 3.73 5.77
C GLU A 30 -10.82 3.35 4.52
N PHE A 31 -11.51 2.94 3.46
CA PHE A 31 -10.89 2.66 2.16
C PHE A 31 -11.05 3.86 1.22
N LYS A 32 -9.94 4.43 0.78
CA LYS A 32 -9.92 5.50 -0.23
C LYS A 32 -9.14 5.08 -1.47
N ILE A 33 -9.64 5.47 -2.64
CA ILE A 33 -8.90 5.36 -3.91
C ILE A 33 -8.39 6.76 -4.22
N GLU A 34 -7.08 6.93 -4.20
CA GLU A 34 -6.41 8.21 -4.46
C GLU A 34 -5.12 7.99 -5.25
N ASN A 35 -4.59 9.07 -5.82
CA ASN A 35 -3.27 9.09 -6.42
C ASN A 35 -2.22 9.22 -5.32
N ALA A 36 -1.35 8.24 -5.15
CA ALA A 36 -0.30 8.31 -4.13
C ALA A 36 0.73 9.42 -4.38
N GLU A 37 0.82 9.96 -5.60
CA GLU A 37 1.65 11.12 -5.92
C GLU A 37 1.00 12.47 -5.56
N CYS A 38 -0.25 12.47 -5.05
CA CYS A 38 -0.99 13.66 -4.61
C CYS A 38 -2.19 13.23 -3.75
N LEU A 39 -1.99 13.14 -2.44
CA LEU A 39 -2.97 12.65 -1.47
C LEU A 39 -3.82 13.80 -0.92
N SER A 40 -5.11 13.53 -0.70
CA SER A 40 -6.06 14.51 -0.17
C SER A 40 -5.91 14.79 1.33
N PHE A 41 -4.99 14.09 2.00
CA PHE A 41 -4.80 14.20 3.44
C PHE A 41 -4.05 15.47 3.83
N GLU A 42 -4.42 16.00 4.99
CA GLU A 42 -3.71 17.10 5.62
C GLU A 42 -2.30 16.68 6.05
N ASP A 43 -1.42 17.67 6.14
CA ASP A 43 -0.07 17.49 6.65
C ASP A 43 -0.13 16.91 8.08
N LYS A 44 0.79 15.98 8.39
CA LYS A 44 0.94 15.41 9.74
C LYS A 44 -0.36 14.81 10.31
N SER A 45 -1.09 14.07 9.49
CA SER A 45 -2.37 13.46 9.85
C SER A 45 -2.29 11.97 10.24
N PHE A 46 -1.11 11.34 10.13
CA PHE A 46 -0.92 9.92 10.46
C PHE A 46 0.27 9.65 11.36
N ASP A 47 0.05 8.89 12.43
CA ASP A 47 1.12 8.42 13.33
C ASP A 47 1.90 7.24 12.76
N THR A 48 1.30 6.47 11.85
CA THR A 48 1.97 5.32 11.24
C THR A 48 1.46 5.08 9.83
N ILE A 49 2.39 4.90 8.91
CA ILE A 49 2.15 4.66 7.48
C ILE A 49 2.85 3.37 7.09
N PHE A 50 2.15 2.49 6.37
CA PHE A 50 2.71 1.27 5.78
C PHE A 50 2.64 1.36 4.27
N SER A 51 3.76 1.11 3.60
CA SER A 51 3.81 0.87 2.15
C SER A 51 4.58 -0.44 1.93
N VAL A 52 3.89 -1.44 1.39
CA VAL A 52 4.42 -2.80 1.25
C VAL A 52 4.24 -3.25 -0.19
N ASN A 53 5.34 -3.62 -0.86
CA ASN A 53 5.38 -4.12 -2.23
C ASN A 53 4.58 -3.25 -3.20
N THR A 54 4.73 -1.92 -3.13
CA THR A 54 3.90 -0.98 -3.89
C THR A 54 4.70 0.12 -4.58
N LEU A 55 5.82 0.58 -4.00
CA LEU A 55 6.60 1.70 -4.52
C LEU A 55 7.10 1.46 -5.95
N HIS A 56 7.56 0.23 -6.25
CA HIS A 56 8.06 -0.14 -7.58
C HIS A 56 7.00 -0.10 -8.69
N HIS A 57 5.71 0.05 -8.36
CA HIS A 57 4.64 0.21 -9.36
C HIS A 57 4.37 1.66 -9.76
N PHE A 58 4.89 2.65 -9.01
CA PHE A 58 4.64 4.05 -9.32
C PHE A 58 5.61 4.60 -10.36
N ARG A 59 5.12 5.51 -11.19
CA ARG A 59 5.94 6.22 -12.17
C ARG A 59 6.94 7.15 -11.49
N ASN A 60 6.53 7.82 -10.41
CA ASN A 60 7.38 8.72 -9.62
C ASN A 60 7.42 8.29 -8.15
N PRO A 61 8.18 7.25 -7.78
CA PRO A 61 8.21 6.72 -6.41
C PRO A 61 8.70 7.76 -5.39
N PHE A 62 9.63 8.64 -5.77
CA PHE A 62 10.10 9.73 -4.89
C PHE A 62 9.00 10.72 -4.54
N LYS A 63 8.12 11.06 -5.49
CA LYS A 63 6.98 11.93 -5.23
C LYS A 63 5.97 11.29 -4.27
N VAL A 64 5.80 9.97 -4.36
CA VAL A 64 5.01 9.23 -3.36
C VAL A 64 5.66 9.33 -1.99
N ILE A 65 6.98 9.13 -1.88
CA ILE A 65 7.71 9.27 -0.61
C ILE A 65 7.55 10.68 -0.03
N GLU A 66 7.64 11.73 -0.85
CA GLU A 66 7.40 13.12 -0.43
C GLU A 66 6.00 13.28 0.19
N GLU A 67 4.97 12.73 -0.46
CA GLU A 67 3.59 12.75 0.06
C GLU A 67 3.46 11.97 1.37
N LEU A 68 4.11 10.80 1.51
CA LEU A 68 4.11 10.04 2.77
C LEU A 68 4.79 10.81 3.90
N VAL A 69 5.91 11.48 3.61
CA VAL A 69 6.63 12.34 4.56
C VAL A 69 5.80 13.57 4.94
N ARG A 70 5.05 14.15 4.01
CA ARG A 70 4.17 15.29 4.29
C ARG A 70 3.06 14.94 5.28
N ILE A 71 2.45 13.77 5.12
CA ILE A 71 1.26 13.39 5.90
C ILE A 71 1.60 12.64 7.20
N VAL A 72 2.84 12.19 7.40
CA VAL A 72 3.25 11.56 8.67
C VAL A 72 3.46 12.64 9.75
N THR A 73 3.05 12.34 10.98
CA THR A 73 3.32 13.21 12.13
C THR A 73 4.82 13.25 12.43
N PHE A 74 5.25 14.25 13.21
CA PHE A 74 6.67 14.42 13.56
C PHE A 74 7.26 13.21 14.30
N GLU A 75 6.48 12.61 15.21
CA GLU A 75 6.83 11.38 15.95
C GLU A 75 6.38 10.10 15.23
N GLY A 76 5.75 10.26 14.06
CA GLY A 76 5.15 9.17 13.32
C GLY A 76 6.19 8.34 12.56
N LYS A 77 5.77 7.14 12.15
CA LYS A 77 6.65 6.17 11.50
C LYS A 77 6.17 5.84 10.10
N ILE A 78 7.10 5.77 9.16
CA ILE A 78 6.87 5.22 7.83
C ILE A 78 7.59 3.88 7.76
N ILE A 79 6.82 2.81 7.53
CA ILE A 79 7.33 1.45 7.37
C ILE A 79 7.23 1.11 5.88
N LEU A 80 8.40 1.07 5.23
CA LEU A 80 8.54 0.74 3.82
C LEU A 80 9.13 -0.67 3.70
N SER A 81 8.45 -1.53 2.94
CA SER A 81 8.96 -2.84 2.56
C SER A 81 8.76 -2.99 1.07
N ASP A 82 9.86 -2.99 0.32
CA ASP A 82 9.81 -3.05 -1.13
C ASP A 82 11.03 -3.78 -1.70
N PHE A 83 11.00 -4.07 -2.99
CA PHE A 83 12.05 -4.80 -3.70
C PHE A 83 13.06 -3.85 -4.33
N THR A 84 14.32 -4.26 -4.35
CA THR A 84 15.32 -3.71 -5.26
C THR A 84 15.11 -4.26 -6.67
N GLU A 85 15.80 -3.71 -7.66
CA GLU A 85 15.79 -4.25 -9.02
C GLU A 85 16.20 -5.74 -9.04
N GLU A 86 17.25 -6.10 -8.32
CA GLU A 86 17.70 -7.50 -8.20
C GLU A 86 16.62 -8.36 -7.54
N GLY A 87 16.00 -7.85 -6.47
CA GLY A 87 14.88 -8.53 -5.79
C GLY A 87 13.70 -8.81 -6.73
N LEU A 88 13.33 -7.83 -7.57
CA LEU A 88 12.28 -8.00 -8.57
C LEU A 88 12.63 -9.08 -9.60
N THR A 89 13.87 -9.12 -10.08
CA THR A 89 14.28 -10.17 -11.05
C THR A 89 14.15 -11.59 -10.48
N ILE A 90 14.38 -11.76 -9.17
CA ILE A 90 14.21 -13.05 -8.49
C ILE A 90 12.72 -13.41 -8.41
N VAL A 91 11.88 -12.44 -8.01
CA VAL A 91 10.42 -12.63 -7.92
C VAL A 91 9.83 -12.96 -9.29
N ASP A 92 10.23 -12.26 -10.35
CA ASP A 92 9.78 -12.53 -11.72
C ASP A 92 10.15 -13.95 -12.16
N ARG A 93 11.37 -14.41 -11.85
CA ARG A 93 11.80 -15.77 -12.16
C ARG A 93 10.98 -16.82 -11.40
N ILE A 94 10.56 -16.54 -10.18
CA ILE A 94 9.70 -17.43 -9.38
C ILE A 94 8.30 -17.45 -9.99
N HIS A 95 7.68 -16.29 -10.26
CA HIS A 95 6.36 -16.21 -10.89
C HIS A 95 6.31 -16.87 -12.27
N GLN A 96 7.38 -16.80 -13.07
CA GLN A 96 7.44 -17.53 -14.35
C GLN A 96 7.43 -19.05 -14.18
N LYS A 97 7.85 -19.57 -13.02
CA LYS A 97 7.84 -20.99 -12.69
C LYS A 97 6.55 -21.43 -11.99
N GLU A 98 5.85 -20.50 -11.34
CA GLU A 98 4.55 -20.74 -10.72
C GLU A 98 3.43 -20.61 -11.77
N GLY A 99 2.77 -21.73 -12.08
CA GLY A 99 1.72 -21.80 -13.12
C GLY A 99 2.08 -22.70 -14.29
N VAL A 100 3.30 -23.23 -14.35
CA VAL A 100 3.63 -24.35 -15.24
C VAL A 100 3.21 -25.64 -14.53
N THR A 101 1.97 -26.08 -14.79
CA THR A 101 1.53 -27.44 -14.43
C THR A 101 2.49 -28.41 -15.10
N LYS A 102 3.24 -29.19 -14.30
CA LYS A 102 3.98 -30.36 -14.83
C LYS A 102 3.00 -31.39 -15.35
#